data_AF-A0AAW3UX38-F1
#
_entry.id   AF-A0AAW3UX38-F1
#
_cell.length_a   1.000
_cell.length_b   1.000
_cell.length_c   1.000
_cell.angle_alpha   90.00
_cell.angle_beta   90.00
_cell.angle_gamma   90.00
#
_symmetry.space_group_name_H-M   'P 1'
#
loop_
_entity.id
_entity.type
_entity.pdbx_description
1 polymer ?
#
loop_
_entity_poly.entity_id
_entity_poly.type
_entity_poly.pdbx_seq_one_letter_code
_entity_poly.pdbx_strand_id
1 'polypeptide(L)'
;MRLSLRRWSIIVIGIGWTGSILGLLWLSASTAVGISEYSFRQLMAGPGYLLAEQLRPLSAAQREQRLIQLRQHFQYPVELVATDSVELSPQARTMLLHQQAAQTSDEEIAYFALDNDTLIQFGPMWGSAALADVLRSPVFLLTAVAASAPIVGFSLAAWRRKRQWCRDLQAITACLADMVRSPAVLLPAVDREWMPLMLAMRRHVEDLSAMNERHKEVSQAVSHELRTPLARMRFAMMLLGRSEDVATRSRLQERLQLDVDRLESLVRASLRFARLNDAPARIAREPIAVLTWLREERMNVEDKGFVIEVTAQPENLQFTGDRDLLHLIARNLLENAVAHGRSHVLVSACLDATRQMILEVEDDGPGIAAEDRERVFEPFVRLAHGGEERGGFGLGLALVRRAVFLQGGSIGISTSALGGACFRVALPSPA
;
A
#
# COMPACT_ATOMS: atom_id res chain seq x y z
N MET A 1 9.91 8.34 4.51
CA MET A 1 9.74 8.90 5.88
C MET A 1 10.43 10.25 6.10
N ARG A 2 11.72 10.46 5.76
CA ARG A 2 12.41 11.74 6.03
C ARG A 2 11.82 12.98 5.31
N LEU A 3 11.18 12.81 4.14
CA LEU A 3 10.56 13.91 3.38
C LEU A 3 9.18 14.34 3.93
N SER A 4 8.40 13.43 4.52
CA SER A 4 7.10 13.78 5.12
C SER A 4 7.29 14.48 6.47
N LEU A 5 8.25 14.03 7.27
CA LEU A 5 8.65 14.66 8.54
C LEU A 5 9.12 16.11 8.36
N ARG A 6 9.92 16.39 7.31
CA ARG A 6 10.38 17.75 6.96
C ARG A 6 9.23 18.67 6.53
N ARG A 7 8.17 18.11 5.94
CA ARG A 7 7.00 18.88 5.47
C ARG A 7 6.04 19.22 6.62
N TRP A 8 5.79 18.28 7.53
CA TRP A 8 4.97 18.54 8.72
C TRP A 8 5.63 19.52 9.69
N SER A 9 6.97 19.49 9.82
CA SER A 9 7.70 20.46 10.64
C SER A 9 7.54 21.89 10.10
N ILE A 10 7.56 22.11 8.78
CA ILE A 10 7.30 23.44 8.20
C ILE A 10 5.88 23.94 8.52
N ILE A 11 4.89 23.03 8.57
CA ILE A 11 3.49 23.36 8.90
C ILE A 11 3.37 23.79 10.35
N VAL A 12 3.95 23.00 11.26
CA VAL A 12 3.94 23.29 12.70
C VAL A 12 4.69 24.59 12.99
N ILE A 13 5.80 24.83 12.31
CA ILE A 13 6.57 26.09 12.42
C ILE A 13 5.74 27.27 11.92
N GLY A 14 5.04 27.14 10.79
CA GLY A 14 4.22 28.22 10.23
C GLY A 14 3.04 28.61 11.13
N ILE A 15 2.35 27.62 11.71
CA ILE A 15 1.24 27.85 12.66
C ILE A 15 1.77 28.42 13.99
N GLY A 16 2.91 27.92 14.46
CA GLY A 16 3.56 28.43 15.67
C GLY A 16 3.97 29.90 15.51
N TRP A 17 4.55 30.27 14.37
CA TRP A 17 5.02 31.63 14.10
C TRP A 17 3.89 32.66 14.06
N THR A 18 2.76 32.33 13.42
CA THR A 18 1.58 33.19 13.41
C THR A 18 0.95 33.34 14.79
N GLY A 19 0.85 32.25 15.55
CA GLY A 19 0.39 32.29 16.95
C GLY A 19 1.28 33.17 17.83
N SER A 20 2.61 33.06 17.70
CA SER A 20 3.56 33.89 18.45
C SER A 20 3.44 35.38 18.12
N ILE A 21 3.28 35.75 16.84
CA ILE A 21 3.13 37.16 16.44
C ILE A 21 1.83 37.76 16.98
N LEU A 22 0.71 37.04 16.85
CA LEU A 22 -0.57 37.46 17.41
C LEU A 22 -0.51 37.61 18.94
N GLY A 23 0.15 36.68 19.63
CA GLY A 23 0.37 36.74 21.07
C GLY A 23 1.22 37.94 21.50
N LEU A 24 2.30 38.25 20.77
CA LEU A 24 3.15 39.41 21.04
C LEU A 24 2.43 40.74 20.80
N LEU A 25 1.62 40.83 19.74
CA LEU A 25 0.79 42.02 19.46
C LEU A 25 -0.24 42.25 20.58
N TRP A 26 -0.91 41.19 21.02
CA TRP A 26 -1.86 41.27 22.14
C TRP A 26 -1.18 41.67 23.45
N LEU A 27 -0.04 41.05 23.76
CA LEU A 27 0.76 41.37 24.95
C LEU A 27 1.21 42.83 24.93
N SER A 28 1.78 43.31 23.81
CA SER A 28 2.21 44.69 23.64
C SER A 28 1.06 45.69 23.83
N ALA A 29 -0.12 45.40 23.27
CA ALA A 29 -1.30 46.24 23.43
C ALA A 29 -1.76 46.28 24.89
N SER A 30 -1.78 45.13 25.59
CA SER A 30 -2.17 45.06 27.00
C SER A 30 -1.18 45.75 27.95
N THR A 31 0.13 45.62 27.71
CA THR A 31 1.17 46.22 28.57
C THR A 31 1.23 47.73 28.43
N ALA A 32 0.93 48.26 27.24
CA ALA A 32 0.87 49.70 27.02
C ALA A 32 -0.25 50.37 27.84
N VAL A 33 -1.38 49.67 28.03
CA VAL A 33 -2.51 50.15 28.82
C VAL A 33 -2.23 50.07 30.33
N GLY A 34 -1.73 48.94 30.83
CA GLY A 34 -1.55 48.73 32.28
C GLY A 34 -0.41 49.53 32.94
N ILE A 35 0.63 49.93 32.21
CA ILE A 35 1.76 50.73 32.76
C ILE A 35 1.36 52.21 32.97
N SER A 36 0.32 52.67 32.28
CA SER A 36 -0.20 54.04 32.36
C SER A 36 -0.90 54.31 33.71
N GLU A 37 -1.75 53.38 34.17
CA GLU A 37 -2.69 53.61 35.29
C GLU A 37 -2.01 53.90 36.64
N TYR A 38 -1.03 53.07 37.05
CA TYR A 38 -0.36 53.19 38.35
C TYR A 38 0.61 54.37 38.42
N SER A 39 1.40 54.55 37.35
CA SER A 39 2.39 55.63 37.23
C SER A 39 1.71 57.00 37.24
N PHE A 40 0.53 57.08 36.62
CA PHE A 40 -0.21 58.32 36.46
C PHE A 40 -0.81 58.83 37.76
N ARG A 41 -1.37 57.94 38.58
CA ARG A 41 -1.92 58.29 39.90
C ARG A 41 -0.87 58.90 40.85
N GLN A 42 0.35 58.34 40.86
CA GLN A 42 1.45 58.89 41.65
C GLN A 42 1.93 60.24 41.10
N LEU A 43 1.97 60.39 39.78
CA LEU A 43 2.42 61.62 39.13
C LEU A 43 1.50 62.81 39.44
N MET A 44 0.19 62.59 39.52
CA MET A 44 -0.79 63.65 39.78
C MET A 44 -0.99 64.01 41.26
N ALA A 45 -0.50 63.18 42.19
CA ALA A 45 -0.61 63.45 43.62
C ALA A 45 0.18 64.72 44.03
N GLY A 46 1.38 64.93 43.48
CA GLY A 46 2.22 66.09 43.78
C GLY A 46 1.63 67.42 43.28
N PRO A 47 1.35 67.57 41.97
CA PRO A 47 0.71 68.76 41.41
C PRO A 47 -0.67 69.03 42.01
N GLY A 48 -1.46 67.98 42.26
CA GLY A 48 -2.76 68.07 42.94
C GLY A 48 -2.63 68.66 44.34
N TYR A 49 -1.66 68.19 45.13
CA TYR A 49 -1.39 68.71 46.46
C TYR A 49 -0.95 70.18 46.43
N LEU A 50 -0.01 70.55 45.56
CA LEU A 50 0.50 71.93 45.46
C LEU A 50 -0.57 72.92 45.00
N LEU A 51 -1.43 72.51 44.06
CA LEU A 51 -2.58 73.32 43.65
C LEU A 51 -3.59 73.47 44.79
N ALA A 52 -3.90 72.38 45.50
CA ALA A 52 -4.80 72.44 46.63
C ALA A 52 -4.26 73.34 47.75
N GLU A 53 -2.95 73.29 48.03
CA GLU A 53 -2.30 74.14 49.03
C GLU A 53 -2.40 75.64 48.68
N GLN A 54 -2.22 76.01 47.41
CA GLN A 54 -2.36 77.41 46.97
C GLN A 54 -3.80 77.91 46.91
N LEU A 55 -4.78 77.03 46.73
CA LEU A 55 -6.19 77.39 46.53
C LEU A 55 -7.03 77.33 47.81
N ARG A 56 -6.72 76.43 48.75
CA ARG A 56 -7.42 76.29 50.04
C ARG A 56 -7.61 77.60 50.81
N PRO A 57 -6.59 78.48 50.98
CA PRO A 57 -6.73 79.70 51.77
C PRO A 57 -7.54 80.82 51.08
N LEU A 58 -7.91 80.66 49.80
CA LEU A 58 -8.60 81.68 49.01
C LEU A 58 -10.12 81.49 49.04
N SER A 59 -10.89 82.57 48.87
CA SER A 59 -12.35 82.50 48.71
C SER A 59 -12.73 81.94 47.33
N ALA A 60 -13.97 81.45 47.15
CA ALA A 60 -14.43 80.83 45.89
C ALA A 60 -14.13 81.68 44.63
N ALA A 61 -14.43 82.99 44.66
CA ALA A 61 -14.14 83.89 43.54
C ALA A 61 -12.64 84.10 43.29
N GLN A 62 -11.83 84.08 44.35
CA GLN A 62 -10.37 84.19 44.27
C GLN A 62 -9.72 82.90 43.78
N ARG A 63 -10.27 81.73 44.15
CA ARG A 63 -9.80 80.41 43.68
C ARG A 63 -9.90 80.29 42.17
N GLU A 64 -11.02 80.72 41.59
CA GLU A 64 -11.23 80.66 40.15
C GLU A 64 -10.28 81.59 39.39
N GLN A 65 -10.11 82.84 39.86
CA GLN A 65 -9.13 83.77 39.29
C GLN A 65 -7.69 83.26 39.41
N ARG A 66 -7.33 82.68 40.57
CA ARG A 66 -5.98 82.12 40.78
C ARG A 66 -5.74 80.90 39.91
N LEU A 67 -6.75 80.05 39.75
CA LEU A 67 -6.68 78.90 38.87
C LEU A 67 -6.50 79.33 37.42
N ILE A 68 -7.17 80.38 36.95
CA ILE A 68 -6.97 80.93 35.59
C ILE A 68 -5.51 81.32 35.33
N GLN A 69 -4.83 81.93 36.32
CA GLN A 69 -3.40 82.25 36.20
C GLN A 69 -2.52 81.00 36.18
N LEU A 70 -2.83 80.01 37.04
CA LEU A 70 -2.06 78.77 37.12
C LEU A 70 -2.28 77.89 35.88
N ARG A 71 -3.49 77.87 35.31
CA ARG A 71 -3.85 77.15 34.08
C ARG A 71 -2.90 77.46 32.92
N GLN A 72 -2.39 78.69 32.81
CA GLN A 72 -1.44 79.08 31.76
C GLN A 72 -0.12 78.30 31.80
N HIS A 73 0.20 77.68 32.93
CA HIS A 73 1.42 76.89 33.13
C HIS A 73 1.18 75.38 32.99
N PHE A 74 -0.06 74.93 32.79
CA PHE A 74 -0.40 73.53 32.56
C PHE A 74 -0.62 73.26 31.06
N GLN A 75 -0.11 72.13 30.57
CA GLN A 75 -0.29 71.69 29.18
C GLN A 75 -1.59 70.90 28.97
N TYR A 76 -2.47 70.89 29.97
CA TYR A 76 -3.71 70.13 30.02
C TYR A 76 -4.80 70.90 30.78
N PRO A 77 -6.09 70.65 30.51
CA PRO A 77 -7.19 71.33 31.18
C PRO A 77 -7.22 71.01 32.68
N VAL A 78 -7.39 72.06 33.50
CA VAL A 78 -7.53 71.96 34.96
C VAL A 78 -8.77 72.72 35.40
N GLU A 79 -9.75 72.07 36.00
CA GLU A 79 -11.03 72.68 36.37
C GLU A 79 -11.42 72.42 37.82
N LEU A 80 -12.28 73.29 38.38
CA LEU A 80 -12.89 73.05 39.69
C LEU A 80 -14.29 72.54 39.45
N VAL A 81 -14.58 71.38 40.02
CA VAL A 81 -15.84 70.66 39.81
C VAL A 81 -16.43 70.31 41.16
N ALA A 82 -17.75 70.35 41.29
CA ALA A 82 -18.42 69.95 42.51
C ALA A 82 -18.27 68.44 42.73
N THR A 83 -18.06 68.02 43.99
CA THR A 83 -17.93 66.59 44.32
C THR A 83 -19.16 65.78 43.88
N ASP A 84 -20.36 66.39 43.93
CA ASP A 84 -21.63 65.74 43.61
C ASP A 84 -21.92 65.62 42.10
N SER A 85 -21.23 66.40 41.26
CA SER A 85 -21.41 66.35 39.81
C SER A 85 -20.59 65.25 39.11
N VAL A 86 -19.82 64.45 39.87
CA VAL A 86 -18.92 63.42 39.33
C VAL A 86 -19.28 62.05 39.89
N GLU A 87 -19.50 61.08 39.01
CA GLU A 87 -19.71 59.68 39.39
C GLU A 87 -18.38 59.00 39.78
N LEU A 88 -18.10 58.97 41.09
CA LEU A 88 -16.90 58.37 41.65
C LEU A 88 -17.18 57.00 42.27
N SER A 89 -16.33 56.01 41.96
CA SER A 89 -16.39 54.68 42.56
C SER A 89 -16.16 54.73 44.09
N PRO A 90 -16.63 53.74 44.87
CA PRO A 90 -16.44 53.72 46.32
C PRO A 90 -14.96 53.82 46.73
N GLN A 91 -14.08 53.16 45.98
CA GLN A 91 -12.62 53.22 46.21
C GLN A 91 -12.06 54.61 45.91
N ALA A 92 -12.45 55.23 44.79
CA ALA A 92 -12.03 56.58 44.42
C ALA A 92 -12.41 57.62 45.50
N ARG A 93 -13.61 57.50 46.07
CA ARG A 93 -14.06 58.35 47.18
C ARG A 93 -13.17 58.20 48.42
N THR A 94 -12.82 56.97 48.80
CA THR A 94 -11.91 56.72 49.92
C THR A 94 -10.51 57.31 49.68
N MET A 95 -10.01 57.26 48.45
CA MET A 95 -8.71 57.82 48.10
C MET A 95 -8.67 59.34 48.21
N LEU A 96 -9.71 60.03 47.73
CA LEU A 96 -9.83 61.49 47.84
C LEU A 96 -9.88 61.94 49.31
N LEU A 97 -10.56 61.20 50.18
CA LEU A 97 -10.59 61.47 51.63
C LEU A 97 -9.19 61.43 52.26
N HIS A 98 -8.30 60.61 51.74
CA HIS A 98 -6.90 60.51 52.20
C HIS A 98 -5.94 61.44 51.45
N GLN A 99 -6.45 62.47 50.77
CA GLN A 99 -5.66 63.41 49.94
C GLN A 99 -4.82 62.71 48.86
N GLN A 100 -5.31 61.60 48.33
CA GLN A 100 -4.72 60.92 47.18
C GLN A 100 -5.51 61.25 45.93
N ALA A 101 -4.82 61.37 44.79
CA ALA A 101 -5.48 61.52 43.50
C ALA A 101 -6.32 60.27 43.18
N ALA A 102 -7.57 60.48 42.75
CA ALA A 102 -8.47 59.43 42.30
C ALA A 102 -8.80 59.60 40.81
N GLN A 103 -9.26 58.55 40.14
CA GLN A 103 -9.64 58.59 38.73
C GLN A 103 -11.06 58.07 38.53
N THR A 104 -11.71 58.50 37.46
CA THR A 104 -13.00 57.96 36.99
C THR A 104 -12.82 56.66 36.21
N SER A 105 -13.92 55.94 35.98
CA SER A 105 -13.95 54.65 35.26
C SER A 105 -13.46 54.71 33.80
N ASP A 106 -13.47 55.89 33.19
CA ASP A 106 -12.95 56.11 31.83
C ASP A 106 -11.45 56.44 31.81
N GLU A 107 -10.74 56.42 32.95
CA GLU A 107 -9.26 56.47 33.09
C GLU A 107 -8.55 57.69 32.43
N GLU A 108 -9.31 58.68 31.93
CA GLU A 108 -8.78 59.87 31.24
C GLU A 108 -8.69 61.12 32.14
N ILE A 109 -9.36 61.09 33.30
CA ILE A 109 -9.51 62.26 34.18
C ILE A 109 -9.11 61.89 35.61
N ALA A 110 -8.19 62.67 36.18
CA ALA A 110 -7.79 62.55 37.58
C ALA A 110 -8.41 63.67 38.41
N TYR A 111 -8.88 63.33 39.60
CA TYR A 111 -9.48 64.23 40.57
C TYR A 111 -8.62 64.31 41.83
N PHE A 112 -8.53 65.50 42.40
CA PHE A 112 -7.88 65.73 43.67
C PHE A 112 -8.78 66.57 44.58
N ALA A 113 -8.85 66.22 45.87
CA ALA A 113 -9.73 66.92 46.81
C ALA A 113 -9.16 68.29 47.18
N LEU A 114 -9.90 69.36 46.86
CA LEU A 114 -9.59 70.70 47.37
C LEU A 114 -10.17 70.85 48.78
N ASP A 115 -11.48 70.67 48.89
CA ASP A 115 -12.32 70.70 50.10
C ASP A 115 -13.39 69.57 50.02
N ASN A 116 -14.30 69.48 50.99
CA ASN A 116 -15.33 68.43 51.02
C ASN A 116 -16.27 68.46 49.79
N ASP A 117 -16.56 69.65 49.28
CA ASP A 117 -17.58 69.85 48.23
C ASP A 117 -16.97 70.22 46.86
N THR A 118 -15.65 70.35 46.76
CA THR A 118 -14.96 70.79 45.53
C THR A 118 -13.74 69.93 45.22
N LEU A 119 -13.67 69.48 43.98
CA LEU A 119 -12.56 68.70 43.43
C LEU A 119 -11.82 69.51 42.37
N ILE A 120 -10.51 69.29 42.29
CA ILE A 120 -9.66 69.74 41.20
C ILE A 120 -9.65 68.61 40.17
N GLN A 121 -10.20 68.89 38.99
CA GLN A 121 -10.18 68.01 37.85
C GLN A 121 -8.93 68.27 37.00
N PHE A 122 -8.23 67.20 36.64
CA PHE A 122 -7.11 67.18 35.71
C PHE A 122 -7.46 66.30 34.51
N GLY A 123 -7.57 66.89 33.32
CA GLY A 123 -7.84 66.16 32.07
C GLY A 123 -9.14 66.55 31.36
N PRO A 124 -9.37 66.01 30.15
CA PRO A 124 -8.68 64.85 29.55
C PRO A 124 -7.26 65.16 29.05
N MET A 125 -6.31 64.24 29.29
CA MET A 125 -4.87 64.45 29.00
C MET A 125 -4.32 63.60 27.85
N TRP A 126 -4.83 62.38 27.71
CA TRP A 126 -4.69 61.57 26.51
C TRP A 126 -6.09 61.40 25.94
N GLY A 127 -6.28 61.67 24.65
CA GLY A 127 -7.43 61.06 23.99
C GLY A 127 -7.19 59.57 24.00
N SER A 128 -8.14 58.75 24.46
CA SER A 128 -8.07 57.31 24.27
C SER A 128 -7.69 57.06 22.82
N ALA A 129 -6.51 56.47 22.58
CA ALA A 129 -6.27 55.80 21.34
C ALA A 129 -7.27 54.65 21.35
N ALA A 130 -8.48 54.90 20.85
CA ALA A 130 -9.51 53.90 20.75
C ALA A 130 -8.86 52.71 20.04
N LEU A 131 -9.23 51.48 20.38
CA LEU A 131 -8.75 50.30 19.67
C LEU A 131 -8.80 50.52 18.13
N ALA A 132 -9.80 51.29 17.66
CA ALA A 132 -9.93 51.77 16.30
C ALA A 132 -8.71 52.53 15.74
N ASP A 133 -8.05 53.40 16.50
CA ASP A 133 -6.88 54.17 16.05
C ASP A 133 -5.61 53.30 16.01
N VAL A 134 -5.46 52.38 16.96
CA VAL A 134 -4.38 51.38 16.93
C VAL A 134 -4.56 50.44 15.74
N LEU A 135 -5.79 49.98 15.47
CA LEU A 135 -6.13 49.14 14.31
C LEU A 135 -5.95 49.86 12.97
N ARG A 136 -6.13 51.19 12.94
CA ARG A 136 -5.87 52.03 11.76
C ARG A 136 -4.39 52.36 11.58
N SER A 137 -3.54 52.06 12.55
CA SER A 137 -2.11 52.31 12.42
C SER A 137 -1.53 51.48 11.26
N PRO A 138 -0.65 52.06 10.44
CA PRO A 138 -0.01 51.33 9.34
C PRO A 138 0.84 50.15 9.85
N VAL A 139 1.34 50.25 11.08
CA VAL A 139 2.11 49.18 11.75
C VAL A 139 1.23 47.95 11.99
N PHE A 140 0.01 48.14 12.49
CA PHE A 140 -0.91 47.03 12.72
C PHE A 140 -1.28 46.31 11.41
N LEU A 141 -1.64 47.07 10.37
CA LEU A 141 -1.94 46.51 9.04
C LEU A 141 -0.77 45.70 8.46
N LEU A 142 0.46 46.22 8.55
CA LEU A 142 1.66 45.52 8.08
C LEU A 142 1.90 44.22 8.84
N THR A 143 1.72 44.22 10.16
CA THR A 143 1.89 42.99 10.98
C THR A 143 0.82 41.95 10.69
N ALA A 144 -0.44 42.35 10.47
CA ALA A 144 -1.52 41.45 10.09
C ALA A 144 -1.30 40.83 8.70
N VAL A 145 -0.79 41.60 7.74
CA VAL A 145 -0.41 41.09 6.41
C VAL A 145 0.77 40.12 6.51
N ALA A 146 1.79 40.47 7.30
CA ALA A 146 2.95 39.59 7.50
C ALA A 146 2.56 38.26 8.18
N ALA A 147 1.62 38.29 9.12
CA ALA A 147 1.09 37.09 9.77
C ALA A 147 0.22 36.24 8.82
N SER A 148 -0.52 36.83 7.89
CA SER A 148 -1.42 36.07 6.99
C SER A 148 -0.73 35.45 5.77
N ALA A 149 0.38 36.04 5.29
CA ALA A 149 1.14 35.53 4.15
C ALA A 149 1.52 34.02 4.20
N PRO A 150 2.07 33.47 5.30
CA PRO A 150 2.41 32.05 5.37
C PRO A 150 1.17 31.14 5.32
N ILE A 151 0.03 31.57 5.88
CA ILE A 151 -1.23 30.81 5.84
C ILE A 151 -1.72 30.68 4.39
N VAL A 152 -1.70 31.78 3.65
CA VAL A 152 -2.09 31.79 2.23
C VAL A 152 -1.14 30.92 1.40
N GLY A 153 0.17 31.08 1.58
CA GLY A 153 1.18 30.29 0.87
C GLY A 153 1.03 28.78 1.14
N PHE A 154 0.78 28.41 2.40
CA PHE A 154 0.52 27.02 2.77
C PHE A 154 -0.77 26.49 2.15
N SER A 155 -1.85 27.27 2.20
CA SER A 155 -3.15 26.90 1.63
C SER A 155 -3.05 26.66 0.13
N LEU A 156 -2.32 27.51 -0.59
CA LEU A 156 -2.08 27.34 -2.03
C LEU A 156 -1.21 26.11 -2.32
N ALA A 157 -0.17 25.85 -1.53
CA ALA A 157 0.67 24.66 -1.67
C ALA A 157 -0.11 23.36 -1.39
N ALA A 158 -0.95 23.35 -0.35
CA ALA A 158 -1.83 22.24 -0.03
C ALA A 158 -2.86 22.01 -1.13
N TRP A 159 -3.46 23.07 -1.67
CA TRP A 159 -4.39 23.00 -2.80
C TRP A 159 -3.71 22.45 -4.06
N ARG A 160 -2.52 22.95 -4.42
CA ARG A 160 -1.73 22.42 -5.55
C ARG A 160 -1.39 20.95 -5.37
N ARG A 161 -0.97 20.53 -4.17
CA ARG A 161 -0.65 19.13 -3.87
C ARG A 161 -1.89 18.24 -3.96
N LYS A 162 -3.03 18.66 -3.40
CA LYS A 162 -4.31 17.95 -3.53
C LYS A 162 -4.70 17.79 -5.01
N ARG A 163 -4.56 18.86 -5.80
CA ARG A 163 -4.85 18.83 -7.24
C ARG A 163 -3.89 17.95 -8.04
N GLN A 164 -2.62 17.84 -7.64
CA GLN A 164 -1.68 16.89 -8.23
C GLN A 164 -2.06 15.46 -7.88
N TRP A 165 -2.33 15.18 -6.60
CA TRP A 165 -2.77 13.86 -6.14
C TRP A 165 -4.03 13.36 -6.86
N CYS A 166 -5.04 14.22 -7.04
CA CYS A 166 -6.23 13.83 -7.79
C CYS A 166 -5.92 13.51 -9.26
N ARG A 167 -5.00 14.25 -9.89
CA ARG A 167 -4.58 13.99 -11.28
C ARG A 167 -3.80 12.68 -11.40
N ASP A 168 -2.87 12.44 -10.49
CA ASP A 168 -2.09 11.20 -10.45
C ASP A 168 -3.02 9.99 -10.23
N LEU A 169 -3.97 10.09 -9.29
CA LEU A 169 -4.97 9.03 -9.07
C LEU A 169 -5.83 8.77 -10.31
N GLN A 170 -6.30 9.82 -10.99
CA GLN A 170 -7.05 9.67 -12.24
C GLN A 170 -6.21 8.98 -13.32
N ALA A 171 -4.95 9.39 -13.49
CA ALA A 171 -4.03 8.77 -14.43
C ALA A 171 -3.75 7.29 -14.11
N ILE A 172 -3.57 6.95 -12.83
CA ILE A 172 -3.41 5.56 -12.36
C ILE A 172 -4.67 4.75 -12.68
N THR A 173 -5.86 5.26 -12.35
CA THR A 173 -7.12 4.55 -12.62
C THR A 173 -7.39 4.34 -14.11
N ALA A 174 -7.07 5.32 -14.95
CA ALA A 174 -7.20 5.21 -16.40
C ALA A 174 -6.21 4.19 -16.96
N CYS A 175 -4.94 4.28 -16.54
CA CYS A 175 -3.90 3.32 -16.92
C CYS A 175 -4.28 1.89 -16.52
N LEU A 176 -4.86 1.70 -15.33
CA LEU A 176 -5.33 0.41 -14.85
C LEU A 176 -6.41 -0.20 -15.75
N ALA A 177 -7.41 0.60 -16.12
CA ALA A 177 -8.48 0.16 -17.01
C ALA A 177 -7.95 -0.26 -18.39
N ASP A 178 -6.90 0.43 -18.88
CA ASP A 178 -6.27 0.07 -20.14
C ASP A 178 -5.31 -1.12 -20.01
N MET A 179 -4.65 -1.29 -18.87
CA MET A 179 -3.74 -2.41 -18.61
C MET A 179 -4.48 -3.76 -18.67
N VAL A 180 -5.74 -3.79 -18.23
CA VAL A 180 -6.61 -4.99 -18.34
C VAL A 180 -6.84 -5.40 -19.81
N ARG A 181 -6.81 -4.45 -20.75
CA ARG A 181 -6.98 -4.71 -22.18
C ARG A 181 -5.66 -5.03 -22.87
N SER A 182 -4.59 -4.33 -22.49
CA SER A 182 -3.26 -4.46 -23.07
C SER A 182 -2.18 -4.37 -21.99
N PRO A 183 -1.45 -5.45 -21.66
CA PRO A 183 -0.42 -5.41 -20.62
C PRO A 183 0.77 -4.48 -20.96
N ALA A 184 0.97 -4.14 -22.24
CA ALA A 184 2.07 -3.29 -22.72
C ALA A 184 1.81 -1.76 -22.60
N VAL A 185 0.83 -1.32 -21.80
CA VAL A 185 0.52 0.11 -21.65
C VAL A 185 1.70 0.88 -21.02
N LEU A 186 2.04 2.02 -21.63
CA LEU A 186 3.03 2.96 -21.10
C LEU A 186 2.55 3.54 -19.77
N LEU A 187 3.41 3.48 -18.74
CA LEU A 187 3.04 4.05 -17.43
C LEU A 187 2.88 5.56 -17.55
N PRO A 188 1.82 6.15 -16.96
CA PRO A 188 1.66 7.59 -16.91
C PRO A 188 2.79 8.25 -16.13
N ALA A 189 3.07 9.51 -16.47
CA ALA A 189 3.99 10.36 -15.72
C ALA A 189 3.34 10.75 -14.37
N VAL A 190 3.51 9.91 -13.37
CA VAL A 190 3.05 10.10 -11.99
C VAL A 190 4.21 10.46 -11.07
N ASP A 191 3.92 11.04 -9.91
CA ASP A 191 4.94 11.31 -8.90
C ASP A 191 5.73 10.03 -8.53
N ARG A 192 7.02 10.19 -8.21
CA ARG A 192 7.93 9.06 -7.89
C ARG A 192 7.43 8.17 -6.76
N GLU A 193 6.57 8.69 -5.88
CA GLU A 193 5.96 7.96 -4.77
C GLU A 193 5.03 6.83 -5.25
N TRP A 194 4.42 6.96 -6.44
CA TRP A 194 3.51 5.97 -7.02
C TRP A 194 4.19 4.93 -7.92
N MET A 195 5.44 5.18 -8.34
CA MET A 195 6.15 4.32 -9.29
C MET A 195 6.29 2.85 -8.83
N PRO A 196 6.64 2.54 -7.57
CA PRO A 196 6.73 1.15 -7.11
C PRO A 196 5.40 0.40 -7.19
N LEU A 197 4.29 1.08 -6.87
CA LEU A 197 2.95 0.51 -6.98
C LEU A 197 2.60 0.22 -8.44
N MET A 198 2.87 1.16 -9.34
CA MET A 198 2.61 0.99 -10.78
C MET A 198 3.39 -0.19 -11.37
N LEU A 199 4.66 -0.36 -10.99
CA LEU A 199 5.48 -1.49 -11.43
C LEU A 199 4.99 -2.82 -10.87
N ALA A 200 4.64 -2.88 -9.58
CA ALA A 200 4.08 -4.09 -8.98
C ALA A 200 2.75 -4.49 -9.64
N MET A 201 1.90 -3.52 -9.95
CA MET A 201 0.61 -3.74 -10.58
C MET A 201 0.73 -4.18 -12.04
N ARG A 202 1.66 -3.58 -12.81
CA ARG A 202 2.00 -4.05 -14.16
C ARG A 202 2.39 -5.53 -14.15
N ARG A 203 3.31 -5.91 -13.25
CA ARG A 203 3.76 -7.30 -13.12
C ARG A 203 2.60 -8.25 -12.82
N HIS A 204 1.69 -7.88 -11.91
CA HIS A 204 0.50 -8.68 -11.64
C HIS A 204 -0.42 -8.84 -12.85
N VAL A 205 -0.63 -7.77 -13.63
CA VAL A 205 -1.45 -7.85 -14.85
C VAL A 205 -0.77 -8.74 -15.90
N GLU A 206 0.54 -8.61 -16.10
CA GLU A 206 1.32 -9.49 -16.99
C GLU A 206 1.20 -10.97 -16.56
N ASP A 207 1.36 -11.25 -15.27
CA ASP A 207 1.25 -12.60 -14.71
C ASP A 207 -0.16 -13.18 -14.92
N LEU A 208 -1.22 -12.38 -14.69
CA LEU A 208 -2.62 -12.78 -14.90
C LEU A 208 -2.92 -13.00 -16.39
N SER A 209 -2.46 -12.13 -17.28
CA SER A 209 -2.62 -12.30 -18.72
C SER A 209 -1.92 -13.56 -19.21
N ALA A 210 -0.69 -13.82 -18.75
CA ALA A 210 0.04 -15.03 -19.08
C ALA A 210 -0.67 -16.30 -18.57
N MET A 211 -1.24 -16.24 -17.36
CA MET A 211 -2.05 -17.34 -16.82
C MET A 211 -3.30 -17.59 -17.67
N ASN A 212 -4.02 -16.53 -18.03
CA ASN A 212 -5.24 -16.64 -18.83
C ASN A 212 -4.97 -17.18 -20.25
N GLU A 213 -3.90 -16.75 -20.90
CA GLU A 213 -3.54 -17.26 -22.23
C GLU A 213 -3.17 -18.75 -22.17
N ARG A 214 -2.40 -19.17 -21.16
CA ARG A 214 -2.12 -20.60 -20.92
C ARG A 214 -3.40 -21.41 -20.68
N HIS A 215 -4.36 -20.88 -19.91
CA HIS A 215 -5.66 -21.53 -19.71
C HIS A 215 -6.44 -21.68 -21.02
N LYS A 216 -6.39 -20.67 -21.88
CA LYS A 216 -7.05 -20.67 -23.19
C LYS A 216 -6.39 -21.66 -24.15
N GLU A 217 -5.07 -21.69 -24.22
CA GLU A 217 -4.29 -22.67 -25.00
C GLU A 217 -4.63 -24.10 -24.57
N VAL A 218 -4.63 -24.37 -23.26
CA VAL A 218 -5.04 -25.66 -22.66
C VAL A 218 -6.48 -26.01 -23.07
N SER A 219 -7.42 -25.08 -22.95
CA SER A 219 -8.83 -25.31 -23.30
C SER A 219 -9.04 -25.60 -24.80
N GLN A 220 -8.31 -24.87 -25.66
CA GLN A 220 -8.32 -25.11 -27.10
C GLN A 220 -7.72 -26.47 -27.45
N ALA A 221 -6.60 -26.84 -26.84
CA ALA A 221 -5.96 -28.12 -27.03
C ALA A 221 -6.86 -29.29 -26.58
N VAL A 222 -7.50 -29.20 -25.40
CA VAL A 222 -8.50 -30.20 -24.94
C VAL A 222 -9.62 -30.33 -25.98
N SER A 223 -10.15 -29.21 -26.48
CA SER A 223 -11.23 -29.22 -27.47
C SER A 223 -10.82 -29.91 -28.78
N HIS A 224 -9.57 -29.71 -29.21
CA HIS A 224 -9.01 -30.38 -30.38
C HIS A 224 -8.84 -31.88 -30.15
N GLU A 225 -8.24 -32.27 -29.02
CA GLU A 225 -7.99 -33.67 -28.66
C GLU A 225 -9.29 -34.46 -28.41
N LEU A 226 -10.39 -33.82 -28.01
CA LEU A 226 -11.71 -34.44 -27.90
C LEU A 226 -12.38 -34.64 -29.27
N ARG A 227 -12.20 -33.70 -30.21
CA ARG A 227 -12.91 -33.72 -31.51
C ARG A 227 -12.50 -34.92 -32.37
N THR A 228 -11.22 -35.27 -32.36
CA THR A 228 -10.65 -36.37 -33.16
C THR A 228 -11.22 -37.75 -32.80
N PRO A 229 -11.18 -38.23 -31.55
CA PRO A 229 -11.81 -39.50 -31.16
C PRO A 229 -13.33 -39.46 -31.33
N LEU A 230 -14.01 -38.34 -31.02
CA LEU A 230 -15.45 -38.23 -31.26
C LEU A 230 -15.83 -38.39 -32.73
N ALA A 231 -15.05 -37.81 -33.66
CA ALA A 231 -15.25 -38.01 -35.09
C ALA A 231 -15.04 -39.47 -35.48
N ARG A 232 -13.95 -40.10 -35.01
CA ARG A 232 -13.65 -41.53 -35.26
C ARG A 232 -14.77 -42.45 -34.73
N MET A 233 -15.27 -42.19 -33.52
CA MET A 233 -16.39 -42.92 -32.95
C MET A 233 -17.67 -42.77 -33.78
N ARG A 234 -18.00 -41.55 -34.23
CA ARG A 234 -19.15 -41.31 -35.13
C ARG A 234 -19.02 -42.11 -36.42
N PHE A 235 -17.85 -42.13 -37.04
CA PHE A 235 -17.59 -42.94 -38.25
C PHE A 235 -17.69 -44.43 -37.97
N ALA A 236 -17.10 -44.93 -36.88
CA ALA A 236 -17.18 -46.34 -36.50
C ALA A 236 -18.62 -46.79 -36.24
N MET A 237 -19.44 -45.98 -35.56
CA MET A 237 -20.86 -46.24 -35.36
C MET A 237 -21.66 -46.26 -36.68
N MET A 238 -21.38 -45.35 -37.62
CA MET A 238 -22.00 -45.36 -38.95
C MET A 238 -21.65 -46.63 -39.74
N LEU A 239 -20.40 -47.09 -39.67
CA LEU A 239 -19.95 -48.32 -40.33
C LEU A 239 -20.54 -49.58 -39.68
N LEU A 240 -20.66 -49.61 -38.35
CA LEU A 240 -21.34 -50.68 -37.62
C LEU A 240 -22.81 -50.83 -38.02
N GLY A 241 -23.50 -49.74 -38.34
CA GLY A 241 -24.88 -49.78 -38.83
C GLY A 241 -25.03 -50.35 -40.25
N ARG A 242 -23.94 -50.41 -41.03
CA ARG A 242 -23.94 -50.83 -42.45
C ARG A 242 -23.22 -52.15 -42.73
N SER A 243 -22.38 -52.61 -41.80
CA SER A 243 -21.59 -53.83 -41.96
C SER A 243 -22.35 -55.05 -41.44
N GLU A 244 -22.52 -56.06 -42.29
CA GLU A 244 -23.07 -57.38 -41.95
C GLU A 244 -21.99 -58.39 -41.52
N ASP A 245 -20.72 -58.14 -41.87
CA ASP A 245 -19.60 -58.99 -41.47
C ASP A 245 -19.31 -58.89 -39.97
N VAL A 246 -19.38 -60.02 -39.27
CA VAL A 246 -19.17 -60.16 -37.83
C VAL A 246 -17.75 -59.76 -37.43
N ALA A 247 -16.73 -60.14 -38.21
CA ALA A 247 -15.33 -59.84 -37.88
C ALA A 247 -15.03 -58.34 -37.95
N THR A 248 -15.55 -57.65 -38.98
CA THR A 248 -15.45 -56.19 -39.12
C THR A 248 -16.20 -55.47 -37.99
N ARG A 249 -17.39 -55.96 -37.59
CA ARG A 249 -18.15 -55.40 -36.47
C ARG A 249 -17.40 -55.52 -35.14
N SER A 250 -16.85 -56.69 -34.83
CA SER A 250 -16.07 -56.89 -33.61
C SER A 250 -14.85 -55.97 -33.55
N ARG A 251 -14.10 -55.81 -34.65
CA ARG A 251 -12.96 -54.86 -34.73
C ARG A 251 -13.39 -53.41 -34.54
N LEU A 252 -14.54 -53.01 -35.09
CA LEU A 252 -15.07 -51.64 -34.92
C LEU A 252 -15.55 -51.40 -33.48
N GLN A 253 -16.15 -52.40 -32.83
CA GLN A 253 -16.54 -52.33 -31.41
C GLN A 253 -15.32 -52.22 -30.49
N GLU A 254 -14.27 -53.01 -30.73
CA GLU A 254 -13.01 -52.92 -29.99
C GLU A 254 -12.36 -51.54 -30.14
N ARG A 255 -12.33 -50.99 -31.36
CA ARG A 255 -11.84 -49.62 -31.62
C ARG A 255 -12.67 -48.55 -30.91
N LEU A 256 -14.00 -48.70 -30.86
CA LEU A 256 -14.87 -47.79 -30.11
C LEU A 256 -14.56 -47.83 -28.62
N GLN A 257 -14.38 -49.02 -28.05
CA GLN A 257 -14.04 -49.17 -26.63
C GLN A 257 -12.71 -48.49 -26.31
N LEU A 258 -11.68 -48.71 -27.15
CA LEU A 258 -10.39 -48.03 -27.01
C LEU A 258 -10.51 -46.51 -27.10
N ASP A 259 -11.37 -45.99 -27.97
CA ASP A 259 -11.60 -44.54 -28.09
C ASP A 259 -12.35 -43.95 -26.87
N VAL A 260 -13.26 -44.71 -26.25
CA VAL A 260 -13.92 -44.35 -24.98
C VAL A 260 -12.89 -44.30 -23.85
N ASP A 261 -12.10 -45.35 -23.69
CA ASP A 261 -11.09 -45.43 -22.62
C ASP A 261 -10.05 -44.31 -22.76
N ARG A 262 -9.66 -43.98 -24.00
CA ARG A 262 -8.81 -42.82 -24.32
C ARG A 262 -9.47 -41.51 -23.88
N LEU A 263 -10.73 -41.27 -24.25
CA LEU A 263 -11.46 -40.06 -23.85
C LEU A 263 -11.56 -39.92 -22.33
N GLU A 264 -11.85 -41.00 -21.61
CA GLU A 264 -11.89 -40.97 -20.15
C GLU A 264 -10.53 -40.63 -19.54
N SER A 265 -9.45 -41.18 -20.10
CA SER A 265 -8.08 -40.88 -19.67
C SER A 265 -7.73 -39.40 -19.89
N LEU A 266 -8.12 -38.82 -21.03
CA LEU A 266 -7.95 -37.40 -21.32
C LEU A 266 -8.68 -36.51 -20.31
N VAL A 267 -9.95 -36.83 -20.01
CA VAL A 267 -10.74 -36.06 -19.05
C VAL A 267 -10.14 -36.15 -17.65
N ARG A 268 -9.75 -37.36 -17.22
CA ARG A 268 -9.08 -37.55 -15.92
C ARG A 268 -7.75 -36.81 -15.85
N ALA A 269 -6.94 -36.84 -16.90
CA ALA A 269 -5.67 -36.10 -16.96
C ALA A 269 -5.88 -34.58 -16.93
N SER A 270 -6.86 -34.07 -17.70
CA SER A 270 -7.20 -32.64 -17.75
C SER A 270 -7.70 -32.12 -16.40
N LEU A 271 -8.58 -32.86 -15.73
CA LEU A 271 -9.08 -32.51 -14.39
C LEU A 271 -7.96 -32.52 -13.35
N ARG A 272 -7.03 -33.49 -13.41
CA ARG A 272 -5.85 -33.52 -12.55
C ARG A 272 -4.95 -32.31 -12.78
N PHE A 273 -4.71 -31.96 -14.05
CA PHE A 273 -3.91 -30.80 -14.41
C PHE A 273 -4.52 -29.49 -13.90
N ALA A 274 -5.83 -29.31 -14.08
CA ALA A 274 -6.56 -28.14 -13.57
C ALA A 274 -6.45 -28.03 -12.03
N ARG A 275 -6.67 -29.13 -11.31
CA ARG A 275 -6.58 -29.15 -9.83
C ARG A 275 -5.19 -28.80 -9.30
N LEU A 276 -4.12 -29.25 -9.97
CA LEU A 276 -2.73 -28.94 -9.61
C LEU A 276 -2.35 -27.48 -9.91
N ASN A 277 -3.07 -26.81 -10.80
CA ASN A 277 -2.85 -25.40 -11.12
C ASN A 277 -3.60 -24.45 -10.18
N ASP A 278 -4.84 -24.75 -9.81
CA ASP A 278 -5.70 -23.83 -9.03
C ASP A 278 -5.43 -23.84 -7.51
N ALA A 279 -4.96 -24.95 -6.94
CA ALA A 279 -4.84 -25.06 -5.49
C ALA A 279 -3.43 -24.69 -4.99
N PRO A 280 -3.28 -23.88 -3.92
CA PRO A 280 -2.13 -23.99 -3.04
C PRO A 280 -2.24 -25.35 -2.35
N ALA A 281 -1.72 -26.40 -3.00
CA ALA A 281 -1.80 -27.75 -2.50
C ALA A 281 -1.19 -27.79 -1.09
N ARG A 282 -2.00 -28.15 -0.08
CA ARG A 282 -1.45 -28.61 1.19
C ARG A 282 -0.77 -29.94 0.90
N ILE A 283 0.54 -29.89 0.72
CA ILE A 283 1.41 -31.05 0.50
C ILE A 283 1.35 -31.90 1.76
N ALA A 284 0.77 -33.10 1.65
CA ALA A 284 0.66 -34.04 2.75
C ALA A 284 1.97 -34.83 2.84
N ARG A 285 2.88 -34.38 3.71
CA ARG A 285 4.21 -34.98 3.83
C ARG A 285 4.20 -36.20 4.73
N GLU A 286 4.66 -37.33 4.21
CA GLU A 286 4.84 -38.56 4.96
C GLU A 286 6.20 -39.22 4.62
N PRO A 287 6.78 -40.00 5.56
CA PRO A 287 8.01 -40.74 5.30
C PRO A 287 7.74 -41.93 4.38
N ILE A 288 8.52 -42.04 3.31
CA ILE A 288 8.38 -43.06 2.26
C ILE A 288 9.68 -43.85 2.15
N ALA A 289 9.58 -45.18 2.21
CA ALA A 289 10.68 -46.08 1.90
C ALA A 289 10.83 -46.20 0.37
N VAL A 290 11.81 -45.51 -0.20
CA VAL A 290 11.89 -45.23 -1.64
C VAL A 290 12.01 -46.50 -2.47
N LEU A 291 12.84 -47.47 -2.06
CA LEU A 291 13.01 -48.72 -2.81
C LEU A 291 11.72 -49.55 -2.86
N THR A 292 11.02 -49.66 -1.73
CA THR A 292 9.74 -50.39 -1.65
C THR A 292 8.69 -49.71 -2.52
N TRP A 293 8.58 -48.39 -2.40
CA TRP A 293 7.66 -47.60 -3.19
C TRP A 293 7.93 -47.73 -4.70
N LEU A 294 9.16 -47.60 -5.17
CA LEU A 294 9.49 -47.77 -6.60
C LEU A 294 9.18 -49.17 -7.12
N ARG A 295 9.34 -50.20 -6.30
CA ARG A 295 8.95 -51.58 -6.65
C ARG A 295 7.44 -51.71 -6.78
N GLU A 296 6.66 -51.08 -5.91
CA GLU A 296 5.19 -51.01 -6.04
C GLU A 296 4.79 -50.31 -7.33
N GLU A 297 5.39 -49.17 -7.65
CA GLU A 297 5.12 -48.43 -8.89
C GLU A 297 5.42 -49.26 -10.14
N ARG A 298 6.56 -49.97 -10.16
CA ARG A 298 6.90 -50.89 -11.25
C ARG A 298 5.82 -51.93 -11.49
N MET A 299 5.23 -52.50 -10.44
CA MET A 299 4.20 -53.55 -10.57
C MET A 299 2.87 -53.02 -11.12
N ASN A 300 2.64 -51.70 -11.04
CA ASN A 300 1.41 -51.06 -11.51
C ASN A 300 1.46 -50.66 -13.01
N VAL A 301 2.62 -50.83 -13.66
CA VAL A 301 2.80 -50.50 -15.07
C VAL A 301 2.73 -51.77 -15.90
N GLU A 302 1.91 -51.77 -16.95
CA GLU A 302 1.83 -52.88 -17.91
C GLU A 302 3.14 -52.98 -18.69
N ASP A 303 3.99 -53.93 -18.31
CA ASP A 303 5.26 -54.22 -18.95
C ASP A 303 5.04 -55.21 -20.11
N LYS A 304 4.80 -54.69 -21.31
CA LYS A 304 4.60 -55.46 -22.56
C LYS A 304 5.87 -56.20 -23.04
N GLY A 305 6.54 -56.94 -22.16
CA GLY A 305 7.83 -57.60 -22.38
C GLY A 305 9.05 -56.74 -22.07
N PHE A 306 8.90 -55.63 -21.34
CA PHE A 306 10.02 -54.77 -20.94
C PHE A 306 10.76 -55.32 -19.73
N VAL A 307 12.08 -55.15 -19.70
CA VAL A 307 12.90 -55.36 -18.51
C VAL A 307 13.02 -54.04 -17.77
N ILE A 308 12.30 -53.93 -16.64
CA ILE A 308 12.32 -52.76 -15.76
C ILE A 308 13.17 -53.09 -14.52
N GLU A 309 14.33 -52.44 -14.41
CA GLU A 309 15.24 -52.56 -13.27
C GLU A 309 15.04 -51.39 -12.30
N VAL A 310 14.92 -51.70 -11.00
CA VAL A 310 14.69 -50.70 -9.95
C VAL A 310 15.78 -50.81 -8.90
N THR A 311 16.49 -49.69 -8.68
CA THR A 311 17.57 -49.58 -7.72
C THR A 311 17.40 -48.36 -6.83
N ALA A 312 17.88 -48.43 -5.58
CA ALA A 312 17.96 -47.27 -4.70
C ALA A 312 19.25 -47.31 -3.87
N GLN A 313 19.89 -46.16 -3.67
CA GLN A 313 21.14 -46.04 -2.93
C GLN A 313 21.06 -44.92 -1.87
N PRO A 314 21.23 -45.24 -0.57
CA PRO A 314 21.33 -46.59 0.00
C PRO A 314 20.01 -47.38 -0.15
N GLU A 315 20.04 -48.72 -0.01
CA GLU A 315 18.83 -49.54 -0.20
C GLU A 315 17.70 -49.19 0.77
N ASN A 316 18.03 -48.70 1.97
CA ASN A 316 17.09 -48.24 2.99
C ASN A 316 16.77 -46.74 2.90
N LEU A 317 16.92 -46.15 1.70
CA LEU A 317 16.63 -44.74 1.45
C LEU A 317 15.21 -44.37 1.89
N GLN A 318 15.12 -43.39 2.80
CA GLN A 318 13.87 -42.76 3.21
C GLN A 318 13.78 -41.34 2.67
N PHE A 319 12.60 -40.98 2.18
CA PHE A 319 12.29 -39.64 1.71
C PHE A 319 10.97 -39.17 2.31
N THR A 320 10.93 -37.96 2.84
CA THR A 320 9.70 -37.34 3.34
C THR A 320 9.12 -36.49 2.22
N GLY A 321 7.94 -36.85 1.72
CA GLY A 321 7.33 -36.18 0.57
C GLY A 321 5.83 -36.42 0.50
N ASP A 322 5.21 -35.89 -0.55
CA ASP A 322 3.79 -36.15 -0.82
C ASP A 322 3.66 -37.40 -1.69
N ARG A 323 3.09 -38.46 -1.10
CA ARG A 323 3.01 -39.77 -1.75
C ARG A 323 2.16 -39.74 -3.01
N ASP A 324 1.09 -38.94 -3.05
CA ASP A 324 0.23 -38.82 -4.24
C ASP A 324 0.96 -38.12 -5.38
N LEU A 325 1.72 -37.06 -5.07
CA LEU A 325 2.54 -36.38 -6.08
C LEU A 325 3.71 -37.25 -6.57
N LEU A 326 4.33 -38.02 -5.69
CA LEU A 326 5.38 -38.97 -6.06
C LEU A 326 4.84 -40.09 -6.94
N HIS A 327 3.69 -40.68 -6.59
CA HIS A 327 2.98 -41.67 -7.42
C HIS A 327 2.71 -41.09 -8.81
N LEU A 328 2.22 -39.85 -8.89
CA LEU A 328 2.01 -39.17 -10.16
C LEU A 328 3.30 -39.04 -10.97
N ILE A 329 4.41 -38.64 -10.33
CA ILE A 329 5.72 -38.46 -10.99
C ILE A 329 6.22 -39.79 -11.55
N ALA A 330 6.37 -40.81 -10.69
CA ALA A 330 6.94 -42.10 -11.08
C ALA A 330 6.10 -42.77 -12.16
N ARG A 331 4.78 -42.80 -11.98
CA ARG A 331 3.87 -43.44 -12.93
C ARG A 331 3.93 -42.78 -14.31
N ASN A 332 3.88 -41.45 -14.39
CA ASN A 332 3.94 -40.77 -15.70
C ASN A 332 5.31 -40.95 -16.38
N LEU A 333 6.41 -40.97 -15.63
CA LEU A 333 7.73 -41.20 -16.19
C LEU A 333 7.91 -42.65 -16.65
N LEU A 334 7.43 -43.62 -15.88
CA LEU A 334 7.46 -45.05 -16.22
C LEU A 334 6.57 -45.36 -17.43
N GLU A 335 5.33 -44.87 -17.46
CA GLU A 335 4.42 -45.01 -18.60
C GLU A 335 5.06 -44.41 -19.86
N ASN A 336 5.74 -43.27 -19.74
CA ASN A 336 6.47 -42.63 -20.85
C ASN A 336 7.67 -43.47 -21.31
N ALA A 337 8.46 -44.01 -20.37
CA ALA A 337 9.60 -44.86 -20.68
C ALA A 337 9.18 -46.16 -21.38
N VAL A 338 8.08 -46.79 -20.97
CA VAL A 338 7.54 -47.99 -21.63
C VAL A 338 6.89 -47.67 -22.98
N ALA A 339 6.25 -46.50 -23.12
CA ALA A 339 5.61 -46.11 -24.38
C ALA A 339 6.62 -45.77 -25.50
N HIS A 340 7.78 -45.21 -25.14
CA HIS A 340 8.78 -44.71 -26.08
C HIS A 340 10.08 -45.52 -26.12
N GLY A 341 10.35 -46.30 -25.08
CA GLY A 341 11.45 -47.26 -25.03
C GLY A 341 11.24 -48.43 -26.00
N ARG A 342 12.28 -49.25 -26.15
CA ARG A 342 12.28 -50.45 -26.98
C ARG A 342 12.10 -51.70 -26.14
N SER A 343 12.88 -51.84 -25.06
CA SER A 343 12.94 -53.07 -24.27
C SER A 343 13.41 -52.91 -22.83
N HIS A 344 14.20 -51.88 -22.53
CA HIS A 344 14.85 -51.70 -21.24
C HIS A 344 14.51 -50.36 -20.60
N VAL A 345 14.15 -50.40 -19.31
CA VAL A 345 13.95 -49.21 -18.48
C VAL A 345 14.74 -49.36 -17.19
N LEU A 346 15.55 -48.36 -16.86
CA LEU A 346 16.27 -48.30 -15.59
C LEU A 346 15.66 -47.19 -14.72
N VAL A 347 15.30 -47.55 -13.49
CA VAL A 347 14.81 -46.61 -12.48
C VAL A 347 15.78 -46.64 -11.32
N SER A 348 16.36 -45.50 -11.01
CA SER A 348 17.29 -45.37 -9.89
C SER A 348 16.89 -44.21 -8.99
N ALA A 349 17.12 -44.37 -7.68
CA ALA A 349 16.98 -43.28 -6.73
C ALA A 349 18.19 -43.19 -5.80
N CYS A 350 18.69 -41.99 -5.55
CA CYS A 350 19.79 -41.76 -4.62
C CYS A 350 19.65 -40.42 -3.88
N LEU A 351 20.50 -40.21 -2.87
CA LEU A 351 20.68 -38.89 -2.27
C LEU A 351 21.92 -38.22 -2.86
N ASP A 352 21.76 -36.97 -3.28
CA ASP A 352 22.91 -36.16 -3.65
C ASP A 352 23.67 -35.61 -2.43
N ALA A 353 24.78 -34.92 -2.68
CA ALA A 353 25.61 -34.31 -1.64
C ALA A 353 24.86 -33.26 -0.80
N THR A 354 23.76 -32.69 -1.32
CA THR A 354 22.91 -31.71 -0.64
C THR A 354 21.69 -32.31 0.05
N ARG A 355 21.63 -33.65 0.14
CA ARG A 355 20.49 -34.43 0.68
C ARG A 355 19.18 -34.24 -0.09
N GLN A 356 19.26 -33.91 -1.38
CA GLN A 356 18.11 -34.00 -2.27
C GLN A 356 17.96 -35.45 -2.75
N MET A 357 16.73 -35.92 -2.83
CA MET A 357 16.43 -37.18 -3.50
C MET A 357 16.50 -36.95 -5.01
N ILE A 358 17.36 -37.71 -5.67
CA ILE A 358 17.46 -37.79 -7.11
C ILE A 358 16.74 -39.06 -7.55
N LEU A 359 15.72 -38.92 -8.40
CA LEU A 359 15.03 -40.02 -9.06
C LEU A 359 15.33 -39.92 -10.56
N GLU A 360 15.91 -40.97 -11.12
CA GLU A 360 16.24 -41.07 -12.54
C GLU A 360 15.43 -42.20 -13.18
N VAL A 361 14.79 -41.90 -14.32
CA VAL A 361 14.09 -42.86 -15.16
C VAL A 361 14.69 -42.81 -16.56
N GLU A 362 15.29 -43.91 -16.97
CA GLU A 362 16.05 -44.06 -18.20
C GLU A 362 15.41 -45.08 -19.14
N ASP A 363 15.39 -44.78 -20.45
CA ASP A 363 14.90 -45.69 -21.49
C ASP A 363 15.93 -45.92 -22.61
N ASP A 364 15.75 -47.01 -23.35
CA ASP A 364 16.53 -47.38 -24.55
C ASP A 364 15.86 -46.92 -25.87
N GLY A 365 15.02 -45.90 -25.80
CA GLY A 365 14.26 -45.33 -26.91
C GLY A 365 15.07 -44.41 -27.83
N PRO A 366 14.41 -43.59 -28.67
CA PRO A 366 15.07 -42.65 -29.57
C PRO A 366 15.65 -41.42 -28.86
N GLY A 367 15.35 -41.22 -27.57
CA GLY A 367 15.73 -40.04 -26.81
C GLY A 367 14.98 -38.77 -27.24
N ILE A 368 15.40 -37.63 -26.69
CA ILE A 368 14.83 -36.30 -26.97
C ILE A 368 15.95 -35.34 -27.37
N ALA A 369 15.80 -34.73 -28.55
CA ALA A 369 16.72 -33.72 -29.08
C ALA A 369 16.83 -32.53 -28.12
N ALA A 370 18.02 -31.95 -27.99
CA ALA A 370 18.30 -30.90 -27.00
C ALA A 370 17.35 -29.69 -27.10
N GLU A 371 16.96 -29.32 -28.33
CA GLU A 371 16.05 -28.20 -28.63
C GLU A 371 14.62 -28.45 -28.13
N ASP A 372 14.22 -29.71 -27.98
CA ASP A 372 12.87 -30.11 -27.60
C ASP A 372 12.72 -30.43 -26.10
N ARG A 373 13.83 -30.54 -25.35
CA ARG A 373 13.82 -30.98 -23.94
C ARG A 373 13.01 -30.10 -22.99
N GLU A 374 12.95 -28.79 -23.25
CA GLU A 374 12.10 -27.88 -22.47
C GLU A 374 10.64 -27.92 -22.94
N ARG A 375 10.44 -28.02 -24.26
CA ARG A 375 9.11 -27.97 -24.90
C ARG A 375 8.27 -29.19 -24.57
N VAL A 376 8.87 -30.36 -24.37
CA VAL A 376 8.12 -31.59 -24.01
C VAL A 376 7.41 -31.52 -22.65
N PHE A 377 7.76 -30.56 -21.79
CA PHE A 377 7.05 -30.31 -20.54
C PHE A 377 5.87 -29.34 -20.69
N GLU A 378 5.65 -28.77 -21.87
CA GLU A 378 4.49 -27.93 -22.14
C GLU A 378 3.22 -28.80 -22.33
N PRO A 379 2.06 -28.37 -21.80
CA PRO A 379 0.82 -29.13 -21.94
C PRO A 379 0.44 -29.38 -23.41
N PHE A 380 0.00 -30.59 -23.72
CA PHE A 380 -0.45 -31.03 -25.05
C PHE A 380 0.62 -31.04 -26.15
N VAL A 381 1.89 -30.81 -25.79
CA VAL A 381 2.98 -30.92 -26.76
C VAL A 381 3.31 -32.39 -27.01
N ARG A 382 3.39 -32.75 -28.29
CA ARG A 382 3.82 -34.07 -28.78
C ARG A 382 4.90 -33.88 -29.83
N LEU A 383 6.00 -34.61 -29.71
CA LEU A 383 7.04 -34.63 -30.73
C LEU A 383 6.56 -35.51 -31.89
N ALA A 384 6.78 -35.04 -33.12
CA ALA A 384 6.30 -35.69 -34.35
C ALA A 384 6.86 -37.11 -34.61
N HIS A 385 7.80 -37.57 -33.77
CA HIS A 385 8.56 -38.80 -33.98
C HIS A 385 7.91 -40.03 -33.30
N GLY A 386 6.79 -39.86 -32.59
CA GLY A 386 5.98 -40.95 -32.04
C GLY A 386 4.70 -41.15 -32.83
N GLY A 387 4.55 -42.30 -33.49
CA GLY A 387 3.37 -42.61 -34.32
C GLY A 387 2.04 -42.41 -33.57
N GLU A 388 1.02 -41.96 -34.31
CA GLU A 388 -0.32 -41.58 -33.80
C GLU A 388 -0.99 -42.64 -32.92
N GLU A 389 -0.59 -43.91 -33.06
CA GLU A 389 -1.24 -45.04 -32.40
C GLU A 389 -0.72 -45.35 -30.98
N ARG A 390 0.45 -44.83 -30.55
CA ARG A 390 1.20 -45.38 -29.39
C ARG A 390 1.28 -44.57 -28.09
N GLY A 391 0.60 -43.44 -27.91
CA GLY A 391 0.27 -43.01 -26.54
C GLY A 391 0.16 -41.51 -26.24
N GLY A 392 -0.66 -41.24 -25.21
CA GLY A 392 -0.72 -40.01 -24.41
C GLY A 392 -1.30 -38.76 -25.10
N PHE A 393 -1.91 -37.88 -24.30
CA PHE A 393 -2.44 -36.58 -24.76
C PHE A 393 -1.44 -35.42 -24.58
N GLY A 394 -0.15 -35.70 -24.38
CA GLY A 394 0.87 -34.67 -24.09
C GLY A 394 0.72 -33.98 -22.73
N LEU A 395 -0.06 -34.55 -21.81
CA LEU A 395 -0.28 -33.98 -20.46
C LEU A 395 0.65 -34.59 -19.39
N GLY A 396 1.21 -35.77 -19.63
CA GLY A 396 1.93 -36.53 -18.61
C GLY A 396 3.16 -35.79 -18.07
N LEU A 397 4.08 -35.39 -18.96
CA LEU A 397 5.29 -34.66 -18.56
C LEU A 397 4.99 -33.27 -17.97
N ALA A 398 3.94 -32.60 -18.45
CA ALA A 398 3.49 -31.33 -17.86
C ALA A 398 2.99 -31.51 -16.41
N LEU A 399 2.27 -32.60 -16.13
CA LEU A 399 1.86 -32.98 -14.77
C LEU A 399 3.07 -33.29 -13.89
N VAL A 400 4.07 -34.01 -14.41
CA VAL A 400 5.33 -34.29 -13.70
C VAL A 400 6.03 -33.00 -13.33
N ARG A 401 6.26 -32.08 -14.28
CA ARG A 401 6.93 -30.79 -14.01
C ARG A 401 6.20 -30.00 -12.92
N ARG A 402 4.86 -30.00 -12.95
CA ARG A 402 4.05 -29.33 -11.93
C ARG A 402 4.15 -30.00 -10.56
N ALA A 403 4.06 -31.33 -10.50
CA ALA A 403 4.17 -32.08 -9.25
C ALA A 403 5.55 -31.91 -8.59
N VAL A 404 6.62 -31.91 -9.39
CA VAL A 404 8.00 -31.64 -8.93
C VAL A 404 8.13 -30.21 -8.42
N PHE A 405 7.59 -29.24 -9.15
CA PHE A 405 7.60 -27.83 -8.74
C PHE A 405 6.87 -27.60 -7.41
N LEU A 406 5.69 -28.21 -7.22
CA LEU A 406 4.93 -28.09 -5.96
C LEU A 406 5.76 -28.61 -4.76
N GLN A 407 6.52 -29.68 -4.95
CA GLN A 407 7.42 -30.21 -3.92
C GLN A 407 8.74 -29.42 -3.78
N GLY A 408 8.92 -28.30 -4.51
CA GLY A 408 10.11 -27.46 -4.46
C GLY A 408 11.33 -28.05 -5.20
N GLY A 409 11.12 -29.04 -6.05
CA GLY A 409 12.16 -29.69 -6.82
C GLY A 409 12.39 -29.13 -8.21
N SER A 410 13.23 -29.83 -8.97
CA SER A 410 13.50 -29.58 -10.39
C SER A 410 13.49 -30.88 -11.19
N ILE A 411 13.18 -30.80 -12.48
CA ILE A 411 13.25 -31.92 -13.42
C ILE A 411 14.06 -31.50 -14.64
N GLY A 412 14.87 -32.41 -15.17
CA GLY A 412 15.61 -32.22 -16.41
C GLY A 412 15.66 -33.48 -17.26
N ILE A 413 16.11 -33.32 -18.50
CA ILE A 413 16.27 -34.41 -19.46
C ILE A 413 17.72 -34.45 -19.96
N SER A 414 18.33 -35.61 -19.90
CA SER A 414 19.63 -35.91 -20.49
C SER A 414 19.54 -37.13 -21.41
N THR A 415 20.65 -37.47 -22.04
CA THR A 415 20.77 -38.72 -22.80
C THR A 415 21.08 -39.85 -21.81
N SER A 416 20.34 -40.94 -21.89
CA SER A 416 20.57 -42.14 -21.07
C SER A 416 21.81 -42.90 -21.51
N ALA A 417 22.44 -43.62 -20.59
CA ALA A 417 23.47 -44.60 -20.93
C ALA A 417 22.94 -45.76 -21.80
N LEU A 418 21.62 -46.01 -21.76
CA LEU A 418 20.92 -46.96 -22.61
C LEU A 418 20.71 -46.46 -24.05
N GLY A 419 21.02 -45.18 -24.32
CA GLY A 419 20.91 -44.55 -25.63
C GLY A 419 19.62 -43.76 -25.88
N GLY A 420 18.63 -43.86 -24.99
CA GLY A 420 17.37 -43.10 -25.05
C GLY A 420 17.36 -41.85 -24.16
N ALA A 421 16.22 -41.56 -23.53
CA ALA A 421 16.08 -40.40 -22.65
C ALA A 421 16.35 -40.77 -21.18
N CYS A 422 16.91 -39.83 -20.43
CA CYS A 422 17.07 -39.91 -18.98
C CYS A 422 16.31 -38.73 -18.35
N PHE A 423 15.22 -39.01 -17.65
CA PHE A 423 14.47 -38.03 -16.88
C PHE A 423 15.01 -37.99 -15.46
N ARG A 424 15.59 -36.85 -15.08
CA ARG A 424 16.20 -36.65 -13.76
C ARG A 424 15.37 -35.69 -12.92
N VAL A 425 14.78 -36.20 -11.84
CA VAL A 425 13.99 -35.44 -10.86
C VAL A 425 14.80 -35.24 -9.60
N ALA A 426 15.01 -34.00 -9.17
CA ALA A 426 15.66 -33.64 -7.92
C ALA A 426 14.65 -33.02 -6.96
N LEU A 427 14.45 -33.64 -5.80
CA LEU A 427 13.48 -33.21 -4.78
C LEU A 427 14.18 -32.91 -3.46
N PRO A 428 14.00 -31.71 -2.88
CA PRO A 428 14.59 -31.39 -1.59
C PRO A 428 13.92 -32.20 -0.46
N SER A 429 14.73 -32.69 0.47
CA SER A 429 14.18 -33.19 1.73
C SER A 429 13.56 -32.01 2.49
N PRO A 430 12.28 -32.09 2.90
CA PRO A 430 11.66 -31.03 3.68
C PRO A 430 12.39 -30.88 5.03
N ALA A 431 12.64 -29.62 5.41
CA ALA A 431 13.24 -29.26 6.70
C ALA A 431 12.36 -29.65 7.90
#